data_AF-A0AAT9R4C9-F1
#
_entry.id   AF-A0AAT9R4C9-F1
#
_cell.length_a   1.000
_cell.length_b   1.000
_cell.length_c   1.000
_cell.angle_alpha   90.00
_cell.angle_beta   90.00
_cell.angle_gamma   90.00
#
_symmetry.space_group_name_H-M   'P 1'
#
loop_
_entity.id
_entity.type
_entity.pdbx_description
1 polymer ?
#
loop_
_entity_poly.entity_id
_entity_poly.type
_entity_poly.pdbx_seq_one_letter_code
_entity_poly.pdbx_strand_id
1 'polypeptide(L)'
;MVVELSASPSSPRCSAVSPPGGTQAEAGAEPVTPAEAVSRAAERTTDVESLRCRVTGTLAEHGKVRAEAAMTVRPSAMSMELTGLGASEDKPLGVRFADGVLYVEGDTTAIGAPKDRDWLSAEPAV
;
A
#
# COMPACT_ATOMS: atom_id res chain seq x y z
N MET A 1 7.35 2.13 -13.84
CA MET A 1 6.72 2.14 -12.51
C MET A 1 7.26 0.95 -11.75
N VAL A 2 7.71 1.15 -10.51
CA VAL A 2 8.26 0.12 -9.62
C VAL A 2 7.34 0.06 -8.40
N VAL A 3 6.94 -1.14 -8.02
CA VAL A 3 6.04 -1.40 -6.90
C VAL A 3 6.71 -2.40 -5.97
N GLU A 4 6.89 -1.99 -4.72
CA GLU A 4 7.46 -2.80 -3.66
C GLU A 4 6.36 -3.12 -2.65
N LEU A 5 6.11 -4.41 -2.41
CA LEU A 5 5.03 -4.90 -1.56
C LEU A 5 5.60 -5.63 -0.34
N SER A 6 5.07 -5.30 0.84
CA SER A 6 5.34 -6.00 2.08
C SER A 6 4.01 -6.39 2.73
N ALA A 7 3.76 -7.69 2.86
CA ALA A 7 2.54 -8.22 3.44
C ALA A 7 2.80 -8.79 4.84
N SER A 8 1.84 -8.61 5.75
CA SER A 8 1.89 -9.18 7.10
C SER A 8 0.69 -10.14 7.31
N PRO A 9 0.94 -11.42 7.62
CA PRO A 9 -0.12 -12.38 7.90
C PRO A 9 -0.75 -12.12 9.27
N SER A 10 -1.99 -12.59 9.47
CA SER A 10 -2.68 -12.55 10.76
C SER A 10 -1.83 -13.22 11.84
N SER A 11 -1.37 -12.46 12.82
CA SER A 11 -0.77 -13.03 14.03
C SER A 11 -1.88 -13.20 15.08
N PRO A 12 -2.16 -14.43 15.56
CA PRO A 12 -3.03 -14.58 16.72
C PRO A 12 -2.31 -14.04 17.96
N ARG A 13 -2.75 -12.87 18.44
CA ARG A 13 -2.39 -12.24 19.73
C ARG A 13 -0.90 -11.95 19.95
N CYS A 14 -0.53 -10.67 19.87
CA CYS A 14 0.66 -10.16 20.57
C CYS A 14 0.49 -10.31 22.09
N SER A 15 0.97 -11.42 22.63
CA SER A 15 1.49 -11.50 24.00
C SER A 15 2.47 -12.66 24.08
N ALA A 16 3.73 -12.38 23.76
CA ALA A 16 4.89 -13.02 24.36
C ALA A 16 6.12 -12.16 24.05
N VAL A 17 6.72 -11.60 25.10
CA VAL A 17 8.08 -11.03 25.05
C VAL A 17 9.07 -12.20 25.07
N SER A 18 10.01 -12.27 24.12
CA SER A 18 11.20 -13.15 24.10
C SER A 18 12.10 -12.86 22.85
N PRO A 19 13.42 -13.22 22.87
CA PRO A 19 14.58 -12.33 22.62
C PRO A 19 15.08 -12.23 21.16
N PRO A 20 16.12 -11.40 20.85
CA PRO A 20 16.58 -11.18 19.49
C PRO A 20 17.51 -12.31 19.04
N GLY A 21 17.13 -13.03 17.99
CA GLY A 21 18.01 -14.04 17.40
C GLY A 21 17.37 -14.82 16.27
N GLY A 22 17.91 -14.64 15.07
CA GLY A 22 17.73 -15.57 13.95
C GLY A 22 16.66 -15.20 12.95
N THR A 23 16.99 -14.32 12.01
CA THR A 23 16.45 -14.41 10.65
C THR A 23 16.76 -15.82 10.15
N GLN A 24 15.75 -16.70 10.11
CA GLN A 24 15.85 -17.91 9.28
C GLN A 24 15.84 -17.43 7.82
N ALA A 25 17.02 -17.08 7.32
CA ALA A 25 17.29 -17.25 5.91
C ALA A 25 17.35 -18.76 5.69
N GLU A 26 16.33 -19.34 5.04
CA GLU A 26 16.45 -20.68 4.47
C GLU A 26 17.56 -20.64 3.40
N ALA A 27 18.79 -20.85 3.84
CA ALA A 27 19.91 -21.18 2.99
C ALA A 27 19.77 -22.66 2.60
N GLY A 28 19.02 -22.91 1.53
CA GLY A 28 18.76 -24.25 1.01
C GLY A 28 17.58 -24.32 0.04
N ALA A 29 17.42 -23.33 -0.85
CA ALA A 29 16.42 -23.43 -1.90
C ALA A 29 17.03 -24.17 -3.10
N GLU A 30 16.48 -25.34 -3.44
CA GLU A 30 16.59 -25.87 -4.80
C GLU A 30 16.22 -24.76 -5.81
N PRO A 31 16.83 -24.72 -7.01
CA PRO A 31 16.52 -23.67 -7.98
C PRO A 31 15.05 -23.76 -8.39
N VAL A 32 14.22 -22.94 -7.73
CA VAL A 32 12.80 -22.78 -8.01
C VAL A 32 12.67 -22.04 -9.34
N THR A 33 11.82 -22.53 -10.23
CA THR A 33 11.55 -21.82 -11.48
C THR A 33 10.84 -20.49 -11.21
N PRO A 34 10.95 -19.49 -12.09
CA PRO A 34 10.22 -18.24 -11.93
C PRO A 34 8.70 -18.44 -11.77
N ALA A 35 8.13 -19.44 -12.44
CA ALA A 35 6.71 -19.78 -12.35
C ALA A 35 6.33 -20.29 -10.94
N GLU A 36 7.12 -21.20 -10.39
CA GLU A 36 6.89 -21.72 -9.03
C GLU A 36 7.10 -20.64 -7.96
N ALA A 37 8.07 -19.74 -8.17
CA ALA A 37 8.30 -18.61 -7.27
C ALA A 37 7.09 -17.66 -7.23
N VAL A 38 6.50 -17.36 -8.40
CA VAL A 38 5.27 -16.55 -8.49
C VAL A 38 4.08 -17.29 -7.88
N SER A 39 3.93 -18.59 -8.12
CA SER A 39 2.85 -19.41 -7.54
C SER A 39 2.90 -19.38 -6.01
N ARG A 40 4.09 -19.61 -5.43
CA ARG A 40 4.30 -19.55 -3.98
C ARG A 40 4.04 -18.15 -3.40
N ALA A 41 4.36 -17.09 -4.14
CA ALA A 41 4.07 -15.72 -3.73
C ALA A 41 2.56 -15.41 -3.77
N ALA A 42 1.85 -15.90 -4.79
CA ALA A 42 0.40 -15.78 -4.91
C ALA A 42 -0.32 -16.50 -3.76
N GLU A 43 0.06 -17.74 -3.46
CA GLU A 43 -0.45 -18.49 -2.31
C GLU A 43 -0.23 -17.77 -0.98
N ARG A 44 0.92 -17.12 -0.79
CA ARG A 44 1.19 -16.36 0.44
C ARG A 44 0.37 -15.07 0.56
N THR A 45 -0.25 -14.63 -0.52
CA THR A 45 -1.01 -13.37 -0.56
C THR A 45 -2.50 -13.58 -0.27
N THR A 46 -3.02 -14.82 -0.32
CA THR A 46 -4.45 -15.12 -0.15
C THR A 46 -5.00 -14.77 1.23
N ASP A 47 -4.19 -14.95 2.27
CA ASP A 47 -4.60 -14.80 3.67
C ASP A 47 -3.98 -13.57 4.36
N VAL A 48 -3.55 -12.59 3.57
CA VAL A 48 -2.97 -11.35 4.08
C VAL A 48 -4.06 -10.46 4.67
N GLU A 49 -3.89 -10.06 5.92
CA GLU A 49 -4.80 -9.12 6.60
C GLU A 49 -4.35 -7.67 6.49
N SER A 50 -3.06 -7.45 6.24
CA SER A 50 -2.52 -6.11 6.05
C SER A 50 -1.31 -6.09 5.11
N LEU A 51 -1.18 -5.01 4.36
CA LEU A 51 -0.04 -4.81 3.47
C LEU A 51 0.44 -3.37 3.49
N ARG A 52 1.73 -3.20 3.23
CA ARG A 52 2.38 -1.93 2.93
C ARG A 52 2.88 -1.98 1.50
N CYS A 53 2.57 -0.94 0.73
CA CYS A 53 2.98 -0.80 -0.64
C CYS A 53 3.77 0.50 -0.80
N ARG A 54 4.85 0.45 -1.59
CA ARG A 54 5.54 1.63 -2.08
C ARG A 54 5.53 1.61 -3.60
N VAL A 55 5.02 2.68 -4.19
CA VAL A 55 4.97 2.86 -5.63
C VAL A 55 5.85 4.03 -5.99
N THR A 56 6.70 3.86 -6.99
CA THR A 56 7.43 4.95 -7.62
C THR A 56 7.28 4.86 -9.13
N GLY A 57 7.08 5.99 -9.79
CA GLY A 57 6.86 5.98 -11.23
C GLY A 57 6.80 7.36 -11.84
N THR A 58 6.40 7.40 -13.11
CA THR A 58 6.14 8.62 -13.86
C THR A 58 4.78 8.46 -14.53
N LEU A 59 3.87 9.39 -14.30
CA LEU A 59 2.59 9.52 -15.02
C LEU A 59 2.75 10.56 -16.14
N ALA A 60 2.13 10.31 -17.28
CA ALA A 60 2.25 11.16 -18.47
C ALA A 60 1.89 12.63 -18.20
N GLU A 61 0.79 12.88 -17.46
CA GLU A 61 0.29 14.22 -17.17
C GLU A 61 0.80 14.80 -15.83
N HIS A 62 1.19 13.94 -14.88
CA HIS A 62 1.48 14.34 -13.50
C HIS A 62 2.96 14.25 -13.12
N GLY A 63 3.83 13.84 -14.03
CA GLY A 63 5.26 13.74 -13.77
C GLY A 63 5.61 12.58 -12.84
N LYS A 64 6.66 12.76 -12.04
CA LYS A 64 7.12 11.72 -11.11
C LYS A 64 6.07 11.51 -10.02
N VAL A 65 5.91 10.29 -9.54
CA VAL A 65 5.03 10.01 -8.41
C VAL A 65 5.72 9.08 -7.44
N ARG A 66 5.50 9.33 -6.16
CA ARG A 66 5.76 8.37 -5.09
C ARG A 66 4.50 8.23 -4.25
N ALA A 67 4.13 7.00 -3.98
CA ALA A 67 3.03 6.66 -3.10
C ALA A 67 3.52 5.67 -2.05
N GLU A 68 3.25 5.96 -0.78
CA GLU A 68 3.41 5.01 0.31
C GLU A 68 2.03 4.72 0.91
N ALA A 69 1.60 3.47 0.87
CA ALA A 69 0.28 3.05 1.34
C ALA A 69 0.41 1.95 2.40
N ALA A 70 -0.46 1.99 3.39
CA ALA A 70 -0.72 0.92 4.33
C ALA A 70 -2.21 0.57 4.27
N MET A 71 -2.52 -0.71 4.16
CA MET A 71 -3.88 -1.22 4.00
C MET A 71 -4.14 -2.34 5.01
N THR A 72 -5.36 -2.35 5.54
CA THR A 72 -5.94 -3.48 6.26
C THR A 72 -7.10 -4.01 5.43
N VAL A 73 -7.21 -5.33 5.30
CA VAL A 73 -8.22 -6.00 4.47
C VAL A 73 -9.49 -6.27 5.26
N ARG A 74 -9.38 -6.51 6.58
CA ARG A 74 -10.51 -6.85 7.46
C ARG A 74 -10.36 -6.15 8.82
N PRO A 75 -11.07 -5.04 9.08
CA PRO A 75 -11.93 -4.30 8.14
C PRO A 75 -11.10 -3.60 7.05
N SER A 76 -11.73 -3.34 5.90
CA SER A 76 -11.10 -2.62 4.79
C SER A 76 -10.81 -1.17 5.19
N ALA A 77 -9.54 -0.84 5.35
CA ALA A 77 -9.08 0.53 5.63
C ALA A 77 -7.73 0.78 4.94
N MET A 78 -7.47 2.02 4.56
CA MET A 78 -6.19 2.43 3.97
C MET A 78 -5.77 3.79 4.48
N SER A 79 -4.46 3.97 4.63
CA SER A 79 -3.82 5.29 4.69
C SER A 79 -2.73 5.33 3.64
N MET A 80 -2.67 6.41 2.88
CA MET A 80 -1.71 6.61 1.80
C MET A 80 -1.20 8.03 1.81
N GLU A 81 0.09 8.20 1.52
CA GLU A 81 0.73 9.49 1.28
C GLU A 81 1.24 9.51 -0.17
N LEU A 82 0.84 10.53 -0.92
CA LEU A 82 1.33 10.78 -2.28
C LEU A 82 2.25 11.99 -2.28
N THR A 83 3.37 11.88 -2.99
CA THR A 83 4.33 12.96 -3.22
C THR A 83 4.77 12.96 -4.68
N GLY A 84 5.34 14.08 -5.13
CA GLY A 84 5.83 14.24 -6.49
C GLY A 84 4.79 14.66 -7.53
N LEU A 85 3.50 14.76 -7.18
CA LEU A 85 2.42 15.02 -8.13
C LEU A 85 2.47 16.45 -8.72
N GLY A 86 2.95 16.56 -9.96
CA GLY A 86 2.87 17.78 -10.77
C GLY A 86 3.41 19.03 -10.05
N ALA A 87 2.64 20.12 -10.08
CA ALA A 87 3.00 21.39 -9.43
C ALA A 87 3.03 21.35 -7.89
N SER A 88 2.61 20.24 -7.28
CA SER A 88 2.66 19.98 -5.84
C SER A 88 3.78 19.00 -5.46
N GLU A 89 4.87 18.97 -6.24
CA GLU A 89 5.99 18.04 -6.05
C GLU A 89 6.49 17.99 -4.58
N ASP A 90 6.51 19.15 -3.92
CA ASP A 90 6.98 19.33 -2.53
C ASP A 90 5.89 19.20 -1.45
N LYS A 91 4.61 19.03 -1.82
CA LYS A 91 3.51 18.96 -0.85
C LYS A 91 2.89 17.56 -0.83
N PRO A 92 2.96 16.85 0.31
CA PRO A 92 2.32 15.55 0.41
C PRO A 92 0.80 15.71 0.34
N LEU A 93 0.16 14.79 -0.37
CA LEU A 93 -1.28 14.62 -0.41
C LEU A 93 -1.62 13.35 0.39
N GLY A 94 -2.33 13.53 1.51
CA GLY A 94 -2.82 12.44 2.33
C GLY A 94 -4.13 11.88 1.79
N VAL A 95 -4.25 10.56 1.71
CA VAL A 95 -5.49 9.86 1.35
C VAL A 95 -5.78 8.81 2.40
N ARG A 96 -7.00 8.80 2.94
CA ARG A 96 -7.48 7.78 3.87
C ARG A 96 -8.75 7.15 3.32
N PHE A 97 -8.89 5.84 3.49
CA PHE A 97 -10.14 5.13 3.19
C PHE A 97 -10.59 4.42 4.46
N ALA A 98 -11.82 4.69 4.88
CA ALA A 98 -12.48 4.03 5.99
C ALA A 98 -13.99 4.05 5.75
N ASP A 99 -14.67 2.96 6.09
CA ASP A 99 -16.15 2.88 6.04
C ASP A 99 -16.77 3.28 4.69
N GLY A 100 -16.09 2.97 3.58
CA GLY A 100 -16.57 3.30 2.23
C GLY A 100 -16.39 4.78 1.84
N VAL A 101 -15.66 5.56 2.64
CA VAL A 101 -15.40 6.98 2.38
C VAL A 101 -13.91 7.20 2.15
N LEU A 102 -13.58 7.98 1.13
CA LEU A 102 -12.24 8.45 0.82
C LEU A 102 -12.08 9.88 1.35
N TYR A 103 -11.14 10.07 2.26
CA TYR A 103 -10.76 11.38 2.79
C TYR A 103 -9.47 11.82 2.12
N VAL A 104 -9.41 13.08 1.70
CA VAL A 104 -8.23 13.65 1.07
C VAL A 104 -7.81 14.88 1.85
N GLU A 105 -6.54 14.91 2.25
CA GLU A 105 -5.94 15.99 3.02
C GLU A 105 -4.78 16.59 2.22
N GLY A 106 -4.85 17.89 1.91
CA GLY A 106 -3.81 18.60 1.16
C GLY A 106 -4.34 19.34 -0.06
N ASP A 107 -3.44 19.71 -0.97
CA ASP A 107 -3.83 20.41 -2.20
C ASP A 107 -4.43 19.42 -3.22
N THR A 108 -5.76 19.31 -3.21
CA THR A 108 -6.49 18.36 -4.04
C THR A 108 -6.56 18.75 -5.52
N THR A 109 -6.07 19.95 -5.90
CA THR A 109 -6.04 20.38 -7.30
C THR A 109 -5.17 19.46 -8.16
N ALA A 110 -4.14 18.85 -7.58
CA ALA A 110 -3.25 17.91 -8.26
C ALA A 110 -3.94 16.61 -8.69
N ILE A 111 -5.07 16.26 -8.06
CA ILE A 111 -5.86 15.05 -8.36
C ILE A 111 -7.25 15.38 -8.92
N GLY A 112 -7.51 16.64 -9.27
CA GLY A 112 -8.77 17.07 -9.87
C GLY A 112 -9.98 17.00 -8.95
N ALA A 113 -9.80 16.94 -7.63
CA ALA A 113 -10.93 16.91 -6.70
C ALA A 113 -11.62 18.29 -6.60
N PRO A 114 -12.93 18.33 -6.34
CA PRO A 114 -13.65 19.57 -6.10
C PRO A 114 -13.10 20.32 -4.87
N LYS A 115 -12.95 21.64 -4.97
CA LYS A 115 -12.34 22.49 -3.93
C LYS A 115 -13.17 22.64 -2.65
N ASP A 116 -14.45 22.27 -2.68
CA ASP A 116 -15.41 22.50 -1.60
C ASP A 116 -15.52 21.35 -0.60
N ARG A 117 -14.80 20.23 -0.80
CA ARG A 117 -14.86 19.07 0.08
C ARG A 117 -13.52 18.36 0.23
N ASP A 118 -13.17 18.06 1.48
CA ASP A 118 -12.00 17.25 1.86
C ASP A 118 -12.30 15.74 1.88
N TRP A 119 -13.46 15.32 1.36
CA TRP A 119 -13.90 13.93 1.32
C TRP A 119 -14.76 13.63 0.10
N LEU A 120 -14.69 12.38 -0.35
CA LEU A 120 -15.44 11.79 -1.47
C LEU A 120 -15.99 10.43 -1.02
N SER A 121 -17.25 10.14 -1.31
CA SER A 121 -17.77 8.78 -1.14
C SER A 121 -17.12 7.85 -2.18
N ALA A 122 -16.64 6.69 -1.74
CA ALA A 122 -16.15 5.66 -2.65
C ALA A 122 -17.30 4.71 -2.96
N GLU A 123 -17.79 4.77 -4.19
CA GLU A 123 -18.73 3.75 -4.67
C GLU A 123 -18.02 2.38 -4.70
N PRO A 124 -18.70 1.28 -4.33
CA PRO A 124 -18.15 -0.06 -4.49
C PRO A 124 -17.73 -0.31 -5.95
N ALA A 125 -16.55 -0.90 -6.15
CA ALA A 125 -16.15 -1.36 -7.48
C ALA A 125 -17.06 -2.53 -7.91
N VAL A 126 -17.76 -2.36 -9.03
CA VAL A 126 -18.65 -3.37 -9.65
C VAL A 126 -17.90 -4.39 -10.50
#